data_AF-A0A443SLQ3-F1
#
_entry.id   AF-A0A443SLQ3-F1
#
_cell.length_a   1.000
_cell.length_b   1.000
_cell.length_c   1.000
_cell.angle_alpha   90.00
_cell.angle_beta   90.00
_cell.angle_gamma   90.00
#
_symmetry.space_group_name_H-M   'P 1'
#
loop_
_entity.id
_entity.type
_entity.pdbx_description
1 polymer ?
#
loop_
_entity_poly.entity_id
_entity_poly.type
_entity_poly.pdbx_seq_one_letter_code
_entity_poly.pdbx_strand_id
1 'polypeptide(L)'
;MTSQPTNESELQLYRVLQRANLLSYYDTFICQGGDDVQQLCEAGEEEFLEIMALVGMASKPLHVRRLQKALQEWVSNPGTHRTLNFTSAVRVN
;
A
#
# COMPACT_ATOMS: atom_id res chain seq x y z
N MET A 1 9.69 3.91 -12.93
CA MET A 1 9.96 2.51 -12.50
C MET A 1 9.69 2.48 -11.02
N THR A 2 8.87 1.56 -10.52
CA THR A 2 8.55 1.47 -9.09
C THR A 2 9.68 0.76 -8.35
N SER A 3 10.10 1.31 -7.22
CA SER A 3 11.11 0.68 -6.35
C SER A 3 10.62 -0.67 -5.83
N GLN A 4 11.56 -1.55 -5.46
CA GLN A 4 11.23 -2.83 -4.84
C GLN A 4 11.08 -2.65 -3.33
N PRO A 5 10.11 -3.33 -2.69
CA PRO A 5 9.97 -3.32 -1.24
C PRO A 5 11.18 -3.98 -0.56
N THR A 6 11.65 -3.37 0.53
CA THR A 6 12.85 -3.77 1.27
C THR A 6 12.55 -4.47 2.59
N ASN A 7 11.33 -4.32 3.11
CA ASN A 7 10.87 -4.93 4.36
C ASN A 7 9.40 -5.41 4.25
N GLU A 8 8.89 -6.03 5.33
CA GLU A 8 7.54 -6.61 5.33
C GLU A 8 6.43 -5.55 5.24
N SER A 9 6.55 -4.42 5.93
CA SER A 9 5.57 -3.32 5.89
C SER A 9 5.45 -2.75 4.47
N GLU A 10 6.59 -2.40 3.87
CA GLU A 10 6.67 -1.95 2.48
C GLU A 10 6.05 -2.96 1.50
N LEU A 11 6.30 -4.26 1.71
CA LEU A 11 5.71 -5.30 0.88
C LEU A 11 4.19 -5.35 1.03
N GLN A 12 3.65 -5.22 2.24
CA GLN A 12 2.21 -5.18 2.46
C GLN A 12 1.58 -4.00 1.71
N LEU A 13 2.17 -2.81 1.84
CA LEU A 13 1.74 -1.63 1.09
C LEU A 13 1.80 -1.87 -0.42
N TYR A 14 2.93 -2.40 -0.92
CA TYR A 14 3.11 -2.73 -2.33
C TYR A 14 1.98 -3.65 -2.84
N ARG A 15 1.60 -4.67 -2.06
CA ARG A 15 0.51 -5.59 -2.42
C ARG A 15 -0.86 -4.94 -2.41
N VAL A 16 -1.14 -4.08 -1.43
CA VAL A 16 -2.39 -3.30 -1.38
C VAL A 16 -2.50 -2.41 -2.62
N LEU A 17 -1.44 -1.66 -2.94
CA LEU A 17 -1.40 -0.79 -4.12
C LEU A 17 -1.46 -1.58 -5.43
N GLN A 18 -0.78 -2.74 -5.51
CA GLN A 18 -0.85 -3.63 -6.67
C GLN A 18 -2.27 -4.13 -6.92
N ARG A 19 -2.94 -4.63 -5.88
CA ARG A 19 -4.32 -5.13 -5.98
C ARG A 19 -5.30 -3.99 -6.30
N ALA A 20 -5.06 -2.81 -5.75
CA ALA A 20 -5.81 -1.61 -6.08
C ALA A 20 -5.50 -1.06 -7.49
N ASN A 21 -4.47 -1.57 -8.19
CA ASN A 21 -3.88 -1.02 -9.43
C ASN A 21 -3.49 0.48 -9.29
N LEU A 22 -2.79 0.77 -8.19
CA LEU A 22 -2.27 2.08 -7.75
C LEU A 22 -0.75 2.04 -7.51
N LEU A 23 -0.03 1.05 -8.06
CA LEU A 23 1.43 0.91 -7.87
C LEU A 23 2.23 2.16 -8.26
N SER A 24 1.71 3.00 -9.15
CA SER A 24 2.33 4.28 -9.50
C SER A 24 2.55 5.22 -8.31
N TYR A 25 1.84 5.02 -7.20
CA TYR A 25 1.97 5.82 -5.98
C TYR A 25 2.96 5.23 -4.98
N TYR A 26 3.45 4.01 -5.21
CA TYR A 26 4.28 3.29 -4.24
C TYR A 26 5.49 4.13 -3.80
N ASP A 27 6.30 4.60 -4.75
CA ASP A 27 7.47 5.41 -4.43
C ASP A 27 7.11 6.69 -3.65
N THR A 28 5.96 7.30 -3.96
CA THR A 28 5.48 8.48 -3.24
C THR A 28 5.12 8.16 -1.78
N PHE A 29 4.44 7.04 -1.52
CA PHE A 29 4.17 6.63 -0.13
C PHE A 29 5.47 6.37 0.63
N ILE A 30 6.42 5.63 0.04
CA ILE A 30 7.71 5.32 0.69
C ILE A 30 8.50 6.59 0.99
N CYS A 31 8.60 7.51 0.04
CA CYS A 31 9.30 8.79 0.25
C CYS A 31 8.69 9.64 1.38
N GLN A 32 7.43 9.40 1.73
CA GLN A 32 6.69 10.14 2.74
C GLN A 32 6.57 9.37 4.06
N GLY A 33 7.20 8.19 4.17
CA GLY A 33 7.12 7.34 5.36
C GLY A 33 5.76 6.64 5.53
N GLY A 34 4.97 6.52 4.45
CA GLY A 34 3.67 5.84 4.45
C GLY A 34 3.80 4.35 4.16
N ASP A 35 4.71 3.64 4.82
CA ASP A 35 5.02 2.22 4.60
C ASP A 35 4.17 1.24 5.43
N ASP A 36 3.47 1.74 6.46
CA ASP A 36 2.64 0.93 7.35
C ASP A 36 1.15 0.95 6.94
N VAL A 37 0.66 -0.19 6.43
CA VAL A 37 -0.74 -0.35 6.01
C VAL A 37 -1.71 -0.28 7.19
N GLN A 38 -1.32 -0.77 8.37
CA GLN A 38 -2.18 -0.74 9.55
C GLN A 38 -2.42 0.71 10.00
N GLN A 39 -1.38 1.55 10.01
CA GLN A 39 -1.54 2.98 10.30
C GLN A 39 -2.47 3.67 9.31
N LEU A 40 -2.36 3.37 8.01
CA LEU A 40 -3.28 3.89 6.99
C LEU A 40 -4.74 3.44 7.20
N CYS A 41 -4.96 2.26 7.78
CA CYS A 41 -6.28 1.74 8.11
C CYS A 41 -6.87 2.35 9.39
N GLU A 42 -6.02 2.66 10.37
CA GLU A 42 -6.41 3.24 11.67
C GLU A 42 -6.51 4.76 11.64
N ALA A 43 -5.96 5.41 10.61
CA ALA A 43 -6.02 6.85 10.40
C ALA A 43 -7.46 7.38 10.44
N GLY A 44 -7.64 8.48 11.18
CA GLY A 44 -8.91 9.22 11.19
C GLY A 44 -9.20 9.87 9.83
N GLU A 45 -10.41 10.40 9.65
CA GLU A 45 -10.81 11.00 8.37
C GLU A 45 -9.90 12.18 7.96
N GLU A 46 -9.62 13.11 8.88
CA GLU A 46 -8.77 14.28 8.60
C GLU A 46 -7.34 13.86 8.24
N GLU A 47 -6.72 13.00 9.05
CA GLU A 47 -5.38 12.47 8.81
C GLU A 47 -5.30 11.71 7.47
N PHE A 48 -6.30 10.87 7.17
CA PHE A 48 -6.34 10.14 5.92
C PHE A 48 -6.42 11.10 4.72
N LEU A 49 -7.24 12.16 4.80
CA LEU A 49 -7.32 13.18 3.75
C LEU A 49 -6.02 13.96 3.59
N GLU A 50 -5.33 14.29 4.69
CA GLU A 50 -4.01 14.92 4.65
C GLU A 50 -2.98 14.03 3.95
N ILE A 51 -2.92 12.74 4.31
CA ILE A 51 -2.05 11.76 3.64
C ILE A 51 -2.39 11.68 2.16
N MET A 52 -3.68 11.59 1.80
CA MET A 52 -4.12 11.55 0.39
C MET A 52 -3.72 12.81 -0.37
N ALA A 53 -3.74 13.98 0.26
CA ALA A 53 -3.28 15.23 -0.35
C ALA A 53 -1.77 15.19 -0.60
N LEU A 54 -1.02 14.76 0.42
CA LEU A 54 0.45 14.71 0.41
C LEU A 54 1.01 13.71 -0.61
N VAL A 55 0.34 12.57 -0.82
CA VAL A 55 0.71 11.60 -1.87
C VAL A 55 0.09 11.89 -3.25
N GLY A 56 -0.61 13.03 -3.39
CA GLY A 56 -1.17 13.49 -4.66
C GLY A 56 -2.43 12.75 -5.13
N MET A 57 -3.11 12.06 -4.23
CA MET A 57 -4.39 11.37 -4.50
C MET A 57 -5.63 12.24 -4.27
N ALA A 58 -5.56 13.32 -3.46
CA ALA A 58 -6.73 14.13 -3.13
C ALA A 58 -7.45 14.71 -4.37
N SER A 59 -6.72 15.02 -5.44
CA SER A 59 -7.29 15.50 -6.71
C SER A 59 -7.89 14.37 -7.59
N LYS A 60 -7.80 13.11 -7.16
CA LYS A 60 -8.19 11.90 -7.90
C LYS A 60 -9.11 11.03 -7.04
N PRO A 61 -10.38 11.40 -6.85
CA PRO A 61 -11.30 10.73 -5.91
C PRO A 61 -11.53 9.25 -6.20
N LEU A 62 -11.43 8.81 -7.46
CA LEU A 62 -11.54 7.38 -7.82
C LEU A 62 -10.33 6.56 -7.38
N HIS A 63 -9.14 7.17 -7.28
CA HIS A 63 -7.96 6.51 -6.74
C HIS A 63 -8.11 6.33 -5.23
N VAL A 64 -8.57 7.38 -4.54
CA VAL A 64 -8.87 7.34 -3.10
C VAL A 64 -9.87 6.22 -2.80
N ARG A 65 -10.98 6.13 -3.54
CA ARG A 65 -11.98 5.05 -3.36
C ARG A 65 -11.41 3.65 -3.59
N ARG A 66 -10.54 3.48 -4.59
CA ARG A 66 -9.87 2.19 -4.84
C ARG A 66 -8.92 1.80 -3.71
N LEU A 67 -8.17 2.76 -3.18
CA LEU A 67 -7.29 2.54 -2.04
C LEU A 67 -8.10 2.18 -0.79
N GLN A 68 -9.14 2.96 -0.45
CA GLN A 68 -10.02 2.69 0.69
C GLN A 68 -10.62 1.27 0.62
N LYS A 69 -11.11 0.87 -0.56
CA LYS A 69 -11.63 -0.49 -0.75
C LYS A 69 -10.55 -1.56 -0.54
N ALA A 70 -9.34 -1.34 -1.07
CA ALA A 70 -8.24 -2.28 -0.92
C ALA A 70 -7.75 -2.39 0.54
N LEU A 71 -7.73 -1.29 1.28
CA LEU A 71 -7.42 -1.26 2.72
C LEU A 71 -8.49 -2.01 3.54
N GLN A 72 -9.77 -1.80 3.25
CA GLN A 72 -10.87 -2.53 3.89
C GLN A 72 -10.82 -4.05 3.61
N GLU A 73 -10.51 -4.44 2.37
CA GLU A 73 -10.29 -5.85 2.01
C GLU A 73 -9.09 -6.43 2.77
N TRP A 74 -8.01 -5.67 2.92
CA TRP A 74 -6.81 -6.09 3.65
C TRP A 74 -7.10 -6.31 5.14
N VAL A 75 -7.80 -5.39 5.82
CA VAL A 75 -8.18 -5.54 7.24
C VAL A 75 -9.10 -6.74 7.45
N SER A 76 -10.04 -6.95 6.52
CA SER A 76 -11.00 -8.06 6.59
C SER A 76 -10.33 -9.43 6.40
N ASN A 77 -9.18 -9.48 5.74
CA ASN A 77 -8.43 -10.71 5.50
C ASN A 77 -6.92 -10.44 5.30
N PRO A 78 -6.16 -10.19 6.38
CA PRO A 78 -4.73 -9.88 6.25
C PRO A 78 -3.90 -11.07 5.72
N GLY A 79 -4.47 -12.28 5.75
CA GLY A 79 -3.83 -13.50 5.24
C GLY A 79 -3.72 -13.57 3.71
N THR A 80 -4.63 -12.96 2.95
CA THR A 80 -4.60 -13.00 1.46
C THR A 80 -3.43 -12.22 0.86
N HIS A 81 -2.92 -11.22 1.58
CA HIS A 81 -1.75 -10.46 1.18
C HIS A 81 -0.43 -11.07 1.67
N ARG A 82 -0.49 -12.04 2.59
CA ARG A 82 0.66 -12.76 3.16
C ARG A 82 1.16 -13.90 2.26
N THR A 83 0.31 -14.47 1.41
CA THR A 83 0.60 -15.70 0.67
C THR A 83 1.07 -15.46 -0.77
N LEU A 84 2.27 -14.90 -0.92
CA LEU A 84 3.17 -15.27 -2.02
C LEU A 84 4.57 -15.41 -1.42
N ASN A 85 4.79 -16.59 -0.84
CA ASN A 85 6.07 -17.21 -0.48
C ASN A 85 7.31 -16.42 -0.93
N PHE A 86 8.04 -15.85 0.04
CA PHE A 86 9.43 -15.42 -0.14
C PHE A 86 10.41 -16.57 -0.51
N THR A 87 9.93 -17.82 -0.58
CA THR A 87 10.75 -19.03 -0.75
C THR A 87 10.94 -19.49 -2.21
N SER A 88 11.01 -18.58 -3.18
CA SER A 88 11.43 -18.95 -4.55
C SER A 88 12.46 -18.03 -5.22
N ALA A 89 12.97 -17.00 -4.52
CA ALA A 89 14.00 -16.11 -5.09
C ALA A 89 15.43 -16.34 -4.55
N VAL A 90 15.66 -17.36 -3.71
CA VAL A 90 17.02 -17.78 -3.27
C VAL A 90 17.24 -19.25 -3.59
N ARG A 91 17.14 -19.60 -4.87
CA ARG A 91 17.81 -20.73 -5.49
C ARG A 91 18.01 -20.37 -6.96
N VAL A 92 19.10 -19.68 -7.28
CA VAL A 92 20.13 -20.04 -8.29
C VAL A 92 21.22 -18.95 -8.25
N ASN A 93 22.27 -19.15 -7.45
CA ASN A 93 23.65 -19.33 -7.91
C ASN A 93 24.56 -19.57 -6.69
#